data_AF-A0A7C6U0Z9-F1
#
_entry.id   AF-A0A7C6U0Z9-F1
#
_cell.length_a   1.000
_cell.length_b   1.000
_cell.length_c   1.000
_cell.angle_alpha   90.00
_cell.angle_beta   90.00
_cell.angle_gamma   90.00
#
_symmetry.space_group_name_H-M   'P 1'
#
loop_
_entity.id
_entity.type
_entity.pdbx_description
1 polymer ?
#
loop_
_entity_poly.entity_id
_entity_poly.type
_entity_poly.pdbx_seq_one_letter_code
_entity_poly.pdbx_strand_id
1 'polypeptide(L)'
;MRDIARLAITLMVITTLSAFSLAYVHSITAEIIEQREQERAAKILEQFFPDYKETKQENIEGDEFNLVYGEEGSLMGVIASTKANGYGG
;
A
#
# COMPACT_ATOMS: atom_id res chain seq x y z
N MET A 1 -22.56 2.20 -39.19
CA MET A 1 -21.61 3.28 -38.81
C MET A 1 -22.12 4.11 -37.64
N ARG A 2 -23.29 4.77 -37.74
CA ARG A 2 -23.84 5.63 -36.67
C ARG A 2 -24.03 4.92 -35.33
N ASP A 3 -24.53 3.70 -35.34
CA ASP A 3 -24.80 2.95 -34.09
C ASP A 3 -23.52 2.44 -33.42
N ILE A 4 -22.50 2.09 -34.21
CA ILE A 4 -21.18 1.70 -33.71
C ILE A 4 -20.49 2.90 -33.05
N ALA A 5 -20.52 4.08 -33.69
CA ALA A 5 -19.98 5.30 -33.13
C ALA A 5 -20.70 5.70 -31.83
N ARG A 6 -22.02 5.55 -31.78
CA ARG A 6 -22.82 5.80 -30.58
C ARG A 6 -22.41 4.88 -29.43
N LEU A 7 -22.28 3.57 -29.70
CA LEU A 7 -21.87 2.59 -28.72
C LEU A 7 -20.47 2.88 -28.16
N ALA A 8 -19.52 3.20 -29.03
CA ALA A 8 -18.15 3.51 -28.64
C ALA A 8 -18.07 4.75 -27.74
N ILE A 9 -18.82 5.81 -28.08
CA ILE A 9 -18.90 7.02 -27.25
C ILE A 9 -19.54 6.72 -25.91
N THR A 10 -20.62 5.95 -25.87
CA THR A 10 -21.27 5.58 -24.60
C THR A 10 -20.33 4.78 -23.70
N LEU A 11 -19.60 3.81 -24.25
CA LEU A 11 -18.58 3.05 -23.51
C LEU A 11 -17.48 3.98 -22.98
N MET A 12 -16.94 4.86 -23.83
CA MET A 12 -15.90 5.81 -23.44
C MET A 12 -16.33 6.72 -22.29
N VAL A 13 -17.57 7.21 -22.33
CA VAL A 13 -18.12 8.08 -21.28
C VAL A 13 -18.24 7.30 -19.96
N ILE A 14 -18.78 6.09 -20.00
CA ILE A 14 -18.94 5.26 -18.80
C ILE A 14 -17.57 4.92 -18.20
N THR A 15 -16.62 4.46 -19.01
CA THR A 15 -15.26 4.14 -18.52
C THR A 15 -14.57 5.35 -17.92
N THR A 16 -14.73 6.52 -18.54
CA THR A 16 -14.13 7.76 -18.04
C THR A 16 -14.74 8.16 -16.69
N LEU A 17 -16.08 8.09 -16.56
CA LEU A 17 -16.76 8.41 -15.31
C LEU A 17 -16.38 7.43 -14.20
N SER A 18 -16.31 6.14 -14.50
CA SER A 18 -15.92 5.11 -13.53
C SER A 18 -14.47 5.29 -13.07
N ALA A 19 -13.54 5.50 -14.00
CA ALA A 19 -12.14 5.75 -13.68
C ALA A 19 -11.97 7.03 -12.84
N PHE A 20 -12.67 8.10 -13.21
CA PHE A 20 -12.64 9.35 -12.48
C PHE A 20 -13.18 9.20 -11.06
N SER A 21 -14.33 8.53 -10.89
CA SER A 21 -14.90 8.28 -9.56
C SER A 21 -13.95 7.47 -8.68
N LEU A 22 -13.32 6.45 -9.23
CA LEU A 22 -12.36 5.63 -8.49
C LEU A 22 -11.12 6.43 -8.08
N ALA A 23 -10.53 7.16 -9.03
CA ALA A 23 -9.35 7.99 -8.77
C ALA A 23 -9.62 9.09 -7.75
N TYR A 24 -10.79 9.73 -7.81
CA TYR A 24 -11.18 10.78 -6.87
C TYR A 24 -11.34 10.22 -5.45
N VAL A 25 -12.10 9.14 -5.30
CA VAL A 25 -12.26 8.49 -3.98
C VAL A 25 -10.91 8.03 -3.45
N HIS A 26 -10.08 7.39 -4.28
CA HIS A 26 -8.75 6.96 -3.90
C HIS A 26 -7.89 8.15 -3.43
N SER A 27 -7.92 9.28 -4.15
CA SER A 27 -7.14 10.47 -3.76
C SER A 27 -7.49 11.01 -2.37
N ILE A 28 -8.74 10.86 -1.92
CA ILE A 28 -9.19 11.25 -0.59
C ILE A 28 -8.84 10.17 0.44
N THR A 29 -9.01 8.90 0.09
CA THR A 29 -8.80 7.80 1.04
C THR A 29 -7.33 7.41 1.20
N ALA A 30 -6.47 7.70 0.23
CA ALA A 30 -5.07 7.27 0.21
C ALA A 30 -4.31 7.76 1.45
N GLU A 31 -4.48 9.04 1.81
CA GLU A 31 -3.83 9.61 3.00
C GLU A 31 -4.27 8.89 4.29
N ILE A 32 -5.57 8.59 4.42
CA ILE A 32 -6.11 7.88 5.58
C ILE A 32 -5.61 6.43 5.62
N ILE A 33 -5.48 5.77 4.47
CA ILE A 33 -4.96 4.41 4.37
C ILE A 33 -3.49 4.40 4.80
N GLU A 34 -2.68 5.33 4.29
CA GLU A 34 -1.27 5.44 4.64
C GLU A 34 -1.06 5.71 6.13
N GLN A 35 -1.83 6.63 6.73
CA GLN A 35 -1.79 6.89 8.17
C GLN A 35 -2.14 5.63 8.98
N ARG A 36 -3.17 4.89 8.56
CA ARG A 36 -3.56 3.64 9.24
C ARG A 36 -2.53 2.54 9.08
N GLU A 37 -1.86 2.45 7.95
CA GLU A 37 -0.78 1.50 7.73
C GLU A 37 0.43 1.81 8.62
N GLN A 38 0.81 3.08 8.74
CA GLN A 38 1.88 3.52 9.64
C GLN A 38 1.55 3.25 11.12
N GLU A 39 0.34 3.58 11.57
CA GLU A 39 -0.12 3.27 12.94
C GLU A 39 -0.10 1.76 13.22
N ARG A 40 -0.49 0.95 12.23
CA ARG A 40 -0.49 -0.50 12.36
C ARG A 40 0.93 -1.05 12.44
N ALA A 41 1.85 -0.53 11.62
CA ALA A 41 3.27 -0.89 11.66
C ALA A 41 3.90 -0.53 13.02
N ALA A 42 3.63 0.67 13.54
CA ALA A 42 4.10 1.12 14.85
C ALA A 42 3.57 0.23 15.98
N LYS A 43 2.28 -0.11 15.98
CA LYS A 43 1.69 -1.03 16.97
C LYS A 43 2.30 -2.42 16.92
N ILE A 44 2.58 -2.93 15.71
CA ILE A 44 3.24 -4.23 15.55
C ILE A 44 4.66 -4.18 16.12
N LEU A 45 5.42 -3.11 15.85
CA LEU A 45 6.75 -2.93 16.41
C LEU A 45 6.73 -2.90 17.95
N GLU A 46 5.84 -2.09 18.55
CA GLU A 46 5.70 -2.04 20.01
C GLU A 46 5.25 -3.37 20.62
N GLN A 47 4.34 -4.10 19.96
CA GLN A 47 3.77 -5.33 20.50
C GLN A 47 4.75 -6.51 20.43
N PHE A 48 5.51 -6.63 19.33
CA PHE A 48 6.38 -7.78 19.08
C PHE A 48 7.85 -7.52 19.46
N PHE A 49 8.29 -6.27 19.45
CA PHE A 49 9.68 -5.89 19.71
C PHE A 49 9.77 -4.69 20.66
N PRO A 50 9.29 -4.76 21.91
CA PRO A 50 9.23 -3.60 22.81
C PRO A 50 10.59 -2.93 23.11
N ASP A 51 11.69 -3.67 22.97
CA ASP A 51 13.06 -3.19 23.21
C ASP A 51 13.81 -2.81 21.91
N TYR A 52 13.09 -2.59 20.80
CA TYR A 52 13.72 -2.19 19.54
C TYR A 52 14.36 -0.80 19.64
N LYS A 53 15.57 -0.65 19.09
CA LYS A 53 16.29 0.64 19.04
C LYS A 53 16.39 1.21 17.64
N GLU A 54 16.54 0.33 16.65
CA GLU A 54 16.75 0.73 15.27
C GLU A 54 16.01 -0.22 14.33
N THR A 55 15.42 0.36 13.29
CA THR A 55 14.80 -0.39 12.19
C THR A 55 15.49 -0.02 10.89
N LYS A 56 15.90 -1.02 10.12
CA LYS A 56 16.50 -0.82 8.80
C LYS A 56 15.58 -1.39 7.72
N GLN A 57 15.20 -0.55 6.76
CA GLN A 57 14.39 -0.96 5.62
C GLN A 57 15.32 -1.40 4.48
N GLU A 58 15.15 -2.62 4.00
CA GLU A 58 15.79 -3.14 2.80
C GLU A 58 14.73 -3.58 1.79
N ASN A 59 14.90 -3.17 0.54
CA ASN A 59 14.04 -3.59 -0.56
C ASN A 59 14.78 -4.66 -1.37
N ILE A 60 14.23 -5.88 -1.41
CA ILE A 60 14.81 -7.03 -2.11
C ILE A 60 13.74 -7.57 -3.04
N GLU A 61 14.03 -7.59 -4.35
CA GLU A 61 13.13 -8.13 -5.38
C GLU A 61 11.72 -7.49 -5.44
N GLY A 62 11.56 -6.27 -4.90
CA GLY A 62 10.29 -5.55 -4.88
C GLY A 62 9.47 -5.73 -3.60
N ASP A 63 9.93 -6.58 -2.68
CA ASP A 63 9.37 -6.73 -1.34
C ASP A 63 10.13 -5.85 -0.34
N GLU A 64 9.41 -5.28 0.63
CA GLU A 64 9.98 -4.45 1.68
C GLU A 64 10.23 -5.28 2.95
N PHE A 65 11.48 -5.34 3.38
CA PHE A 65 11.89 -5.99 4.62
C PHE A 65 12.33 -4.95 5.63
N ASN A 66 11.63 -4.87 6.76
CA ASN A 66 12.03 -4.07 7.90
C ASN A 66 12.75 -4.95 8.92
N LEU A 67 14.07 -4.85 8.96
CA LEU A 67 14.93 -5.49 9.95
C LEU A 67 14.84 -4.71 11.25
N VAL A 68 14.54 -5.38 12.36
CA VAL A 68 14.39 -4.78 13.69
C VAL A 68 15.57 -5.18 14.56
N TYR A 69 16.31 -4.19 15.07
CA TYR A 69 17.49 -4.37 15.90
C TYR A 69 17.26 -3.89 17.34
N GLY A 70 17.75 -4.66 18.31
CA GLY A 70 17.72 -4.33 19.75
C GLY A 70 18.96 -3.59 20.22
N GLU A 71 19.07 -3.38 21.54
CA GLU A 71 20.30 -2.85 22.14
C GLU A 71 21.49 -3.78 21.81
N GLU A 72 22.62 -3.20 21.41
CA GLU A 72 23.84 -3.86 20.88
C GLU A 72 23.80 -4.32 19.41
N GLY A 73 22.78 -3.97 18.62
CA GLY A 73 22.74 -4.34 17.20
C GLY A 73 22.43 -5.82 16.96
N SER A 74 21.86 -6.49 17.96
CA SER A 74 21.30 -7.82 17.82
C SER A 74 20.04 -7.76 16.95
N LEU A 75 19.97 -8.60 15.90
CA LEU A 75 18.77 -8.71 15.07
C LEU A 75 17.68 -9.41 15.88
N MET A 76 16.62 -8.67 16.24
CA MET A 76 15.49 -9.20 16.98
C MET A 76 14.46 -9.86 16.06
N GLY A 77 14.30 -9.35 14.84
CA GLY A 77 13.36 -9.92 13.88
C GLY A 77 13.31 -9.19 12.54
N VAL A 78 12.48 -9.72 11.64
CA VAL A 78 12.27 -9.17 10.29
C VAL A 78 10.76 -9.08 10.05
N ILE A 79 10.28 -7.89 9.71
CA ILE A 79 8.92 -7.68 9.21
C ILE A 79 8.99 -7.63 7.69
N ALA A 80 8.53 -8.68 7.03
CA ALA A 80 8.39 -8.70 5.59
C ALA A 80 7.00 -8.15 5.21
N SER A 81 6.98 -7.11 4.39
CA SER A 81 5.79 -6.54 3.78
C SER A 81 5.84 -6.84 2.29
N THR A 82 4.96 -7.73 1.83
CA THR A 82 4.82 -8.02 0.40
C THR A 82 3.58 -7.33 -0.13
N LYS A 83 3.72 -6.62 -1.25
CA LYS A 83 2.57 -6.12 -2.00
C LYS A 83 2.01 -7.28 -2.80
N ALA A 84 0.91 -7.85 -2.31
CA ALA A 84 0.17 -8.84 -3.08
C ALA A 84 -0.31 -8.19 -4.39
N ASN A 85 0.11 -8.73 -5.54
CA ASN A 85 -0.37 -8.34 -6.88
C ASN A 85 -1.84 -8.76 -7.10
N GLY A 86 -2.76 -8.23 -6.28
CA GLY A 86 -4.20 -8.44 -6.36
C GLY A 86 -4.95 -7.13 -6.59
N TYR A 87 -6.29 -7.22 -6.67
CA TYR A 87 -7.24 -6.10 -6.90
C TYR A 87 -7.26 -5.00 -5.81
N GLY A 88 -6.20 -4.84 -5.02
CA GLY A 88 -6.05 -3.84 -3.97
C GLY A 88 -5.22 -2.62 -4.36
N GLY A 89 -4.25 -2.77 -5.27
CA GLY A 89 -3.22 -1.75 -5.51
C GLY A 89 -2.13 -1.74 -4.45
#